data_AF-A0A2A4UUF2-F1
#
_entry.id   AF-A0A2A4UUF2-F1
#
_cell.length_a   1.000
_cell.length_b   1.000
_cell.length_c   1.000
_cell.angle_alpha   90.00
_cell.angle_beta   90.00
_cell.angle_gamma   90.00
#
_symmetry.space_group_name_H-M   'P 1'
#
loop_
_entity.id
_entity.type
_entity.pdbx_description
1 polymer ?
#
loop_
_entity_poly.entity_id
_entity_poly.type
_entity_poly.pdbx_seq_one_letter_code
_entity_poly.pdbx_strand_id
1 'polypeptide(L)'
;MYLYWPLIISTIVTVSSFPIMYWFVVRPFDRLLGERSVIFEQGVFFVSALLRAVNYSRLIAFKNKPNWYDETLYGDFNFKEQATKVQFALSYAYLFMGNSMLVLLAIVTIYRLF
;
A
#
# COMPACT_ATOMS: atom_id res chain seq x y z
N MET A 1 -25.26 -9.39 10.66
CA MET A 1 -24.35 -9.03 11.79
C MET A 1 -22.98 -9.72 11.69
N TYR A 2 -22.92 -11.00 11.30
CA TYR A 2 -21.67 -11.80 11.28
C TYR A 2 -20.58 -11.34 10.30
N LEU A 3 -20.92 -10.70 9.17
CA LEU A 3 -19.93 -10.24 8.18
C LEU A 3 -19.25 -8.90 8.53
N TYR A 4 -19.79 -8.15 9.50
CA TYR A 4 -19.21 -6.87 9.93
C TYR A 4 -17.95 -7.05 10.77
N TRP A 5 -17.91 -8.08 11.61
CA TRP A 5 -16.75 -8.34 12.47
C TRP A 5 -15.48 -8.67 11.66
N PRO A 6 -15.52 -9.56 10.66
CA PRO A 6 -14.40 -9.76 9.74
C PRO A 6 -13.97 -8.46 9.04
N LEU A 7 -14.92 -7.61 8.63
CA LEU A 7 -14.63 -6.34 7.95
C LEU A 7 -13.90 -5.36 8.88
N ILE A 8 -14.40 -5.21 10.11
CA ILE A 8 -13.79 -4.34 11.12
C ILE A 8 -12.37 -4.83 11.45
N ILE A 9 -12.19 -6.13 11.67
CA ILE A 9 -10.87 -6.71 11.95
C ILE A 9 -9.94 -6.49 10.76
N SER A 10 -10.38 -6.79 9.54
CA SER A 10 -9.57 -6.60 8.33
C SER A 10 -9.16 -5.13 8.12
N THR A 11 -10.08 -4.20 8.40
CA THR A 11 -9.80 -2.75 8.33
C THR A 11 -8.78 -2.33 9.37
N ILE A 12 -8.97 -2.72 10.63
CA ILE A 12 -8.05 -2.41 11.73
C ILE A 12 -6.66 -2.94 11.41
N VAL A 13 -6.53 -4.20 11.00
CA VAL A 13 -5.23 -4.83 10.70
C VAL A 13 -4.56 -4.14 9.50
N THR A 14 -5.32 -3.79 8.45
CA THR A 14 -4.77 -3.08 7.28
C THR A 14 -4.28 -1.68 7.65
N VAL A 15 -5.06 -0.91 8.40
CA VAL A 15 -4.68 0.46 8.82
C VAL A 15 -3.54 0.44 9.83
N SER A 16 -3.56 -0.48 10.81
CA SER A 16 -2.49 -0.60 11.81
C SER A 16 -1.18 -1.16 11.25
N SER A 17 -1.21 -1.82 10.09
CA SER A 17 0.01 -2.21 9.37
C SER A 17 0.71 -1.05 8.65
N PHE A 18 0.05 0.12 8.57
CA PHE A 18 0.56 1.27 7.83
C PHE A 18 1.90 1.83 8.35
N PRO A 19 2.13 2.01 9.67
CA PRO A 19 3.42 2.46 10.19
C PRO A 19 4.57 1.51 9.82
N ILE A 20 4.29 0.19 9.81
CA ILE A 20 5.26 -0.84 9.42
C ILE A 20 5.61 -0.69 7.94
N MET A 21 4.59 -0.58 7.07
CA MET A 21 4.80 -0.36 5.63
C MET A 21 5.55 0.93 5.35
N TYR A 22 5.23 2.01 6.06
CA TYR A 22 5.95 3.26 5.90
C TYR A 22 7.44 3.11 6.27
N TRP A 23 7.75 2.51 7.41
CA TRP A 23 9.14 2.40 7.88
C TRP A 23 10.01 1.46 7.04
N PHE A 24 9.45 0.33 6.60
CA PHE A 24 10.20 -0.73 5.93
C PHE A 24 10.15 -0.67 4.41
N VAL A 25 9.11 -0.07 3.82
CA VAL A 25 8.95 0.03 2.37
C VAL A 25 9.06 1.47 1.92
N VAL A 26 8.19 2.38 2.37
CA VAL A 26 8.16 3.76 1.86
C VAL A 26 9.45 4.52 2.16
N ARG A 27 9.86 4.59 3.42
CA ARG A 27 11.03 5.34 3.87
C ARG A 27 12.35 4.96 3.17
N PRO A 28 12.70 3.68 2.98
CA PRO A 28 13.93 3.34 2.26
C PRO A 28 13.86 3.70 0.77
N PHE A 29 12.69 3.58 0.11
CA PHE A 29 12.55 4.00 -1.28
C PHE A 29 12.53 5.54 -1.43
N ASP A 30 11.84 6.27 -0.55
CA ASP A 30 11.88 7.75 -0.49
C ASP A 30 13.34 8.24 -0.33
N ARG A 31 14.16 7.54 0.47
CA ARG A 31 15.60 7.84 0.63
C ARG A 31 16.43 7.58 -0.63
N LEU A 32 16.14 6.49 -1.35
CA LEU A 32 16.85 6.14 -2.59
C LEU A 32 16.51 7.08 -3.73
N LEU A 33 15.25 7.54 -3.80
CA LEU A 33 14.75 8.46 -4.82
C LEU A 33 15.07 9.92 -4.52
N GLY A 34 15.66 10.22 -3.35
CA GLY A 34 16.05 11.58 -2.98
C GLY A 34 14.87 12.52 -2.72
N GLU A 35 13.65 11.99 -2.55
CA GLU A 35 12.45 12.77 -2.23
C GLU A 35 12.54 13.32 -0.79
N ARG A 36 13.23 14.47 -0.63
CA ARG A 36 13.39 15.16 0.66
C ARG A 36 12.15 15.96 1.10
N SER A 37 11.15 16.11 0.24
CA SER A 37 10.19 17.22 0.35
C SER A 37 8.94 16.95 1.18
N VAL A 38 8.63 15.71 1.57
CA VAL A 38 7.34 15.42 2.21
C VAL A 38 7.51 15.09 3.68
N ILE A 39 8.19 15.93 4.46
CA ILE A 39 8.42 15.66 5.90
C ILE A 39 7.47 16.46 6.81
N PHE A 40 6.72 17.46 6.33
CA PHE A 40 6.22 18.52 7.23
C PHE A 40 4.72 18.87 7.24
N GLU A 41 3.83 18.14 6.54
CA GLU A 41 2.38 18.32 6.71
C GLU A 41 1.71 17.02 7.15
N GLN A 42 1.48 16.84 8.45
CA GLN A 42 1.11 15.56 9.07
C GLN A 42 -0.13 14.87 8.46
N GLY A 43 -1.10 15.63 7.91
CA GLY A 43 -2.31 15.07 7.26
C GLY A 43 -2.11 14.69 5.80
N VAL A 44 -1.49 15.57 4.99
CA VAL A 44 -1.19 15.33 3.57
C VAL A 44 -0.08 14.28 3.44
N PHE A 45 0.83 14.24 4.40
CA PHE A 45 1.86 13.21 4.53
C PHE A 45 1.25 11.81 4.65
N PHE A 46 0.20 11.64 5.45
CA PHE A 46 -0.38 10.32 5.69
C PHE A 46 -1.02 9.76 4.42
N VAL A 47 -1.80 10.56 3.71
CA VAL A 47 -2.43 10.16 2.44
C VAL A 47 -1.36 9.94 1.36
N SER A 48 -0.39 10.85 1.24
CA SER A 48 0.70 10.70 0.26
C SER A 48 1.58 9.48 0.54
N ALA A 49 1.90 9.19 1.80
CA ALA A 49 2.66 8.01 2.20
C ALA A 49 1.87 6.73 1.98
N LEU A 50 0.54 6.77 2.09
CA LEU A 50 -0.34 5.63 1.80
C LEU A 50 -0.43 5.35 0.31
N LEU A 51 -0.53 6.40 -0.49
CA LEU A 51 -0.43 6.29 -1.95
C LEU A 51 0.95 5.77 -2.37
N ARG A 52 2.05 6.28 -1.81
CA ARG A 52 3.40 5.78 -2.08
C ARG A 52 3.60 4.34 -1.62
N ALA A 53 3.07 3.95 -0.45
CA ALA A 53 3.11 2.57 0.04
C ALA A 53 2.43 1.62 -0.94
N VAL A 54 1.19 1.94 -1.36
CA VAL A 54 0.44 1.14 -2.33
C VAL A 54 1.18 1.09 -3.67
N ASN A 55 1.74 2.21 -4.10
CA ASN A 55 2.42 2.34 -5.39
C ASN A 55 3.74 1.53 -5.43
N TYR A 56 4.62 1.74 -4.45
CA TYR A 56 5.86 0.96 -4.33
C TYR A 56 5.56 -0.51 -4.16
N SER A 57 4.60 -0.88 -3.30
CA SER A 57 4.25 -2.29 -3.15
C SER A 57 3.75 -2.92 -4.45
N ARG A 58 3.00 -2.17 -5.26
CA ARG A 58 2.58 -2.63 -6.59
C ARG A 58 3.74 -2.77 -7.55
N LEU A 59 4.64 -1.79 -7.63
CA LEU A 59 5.82 -1.84 -8.50
C LEU A 59 6.79 -2.96 -8.11
N ILE A 60 6.89 -3.26 -6.81
CA ILE A 60 7.67 -4.39 -6.29
C ILE A 60 6.99 -5.73 -6.64
N ALA A 61 5.69 -5.86 -6.43
CA ALA A 61 4.95 -7.11 -6.63
C ALA A 61 4.64 -7.41 -8.10
N PHE A 62 4.41 -6.38 -8.92
CA PHE A 62 3.88 -6.47 -10.28
C PHE A 62 4.61 -5.48 -11.21
N LYS A 63 5.70 -5.94 -11.84
CA LYS A 63 6.57 -5.12 -12.70
C LYS A 63 5.88 -4.57 -13.97
N ASN A 64 4.87 -5.27 -14.51
CA ASN A 64 4.31 -4.99 -15.84
C ASN A 64 2.79 -4.73 -15.84
N LYS A 65 2.20 -4.30 -14.71
CA LYS A 65 0.77 -3.93 -14.73
C LYS A 65 0.64 -2.44 -15.00
N PRO A 66 -0.25 -2.02 -15.91
CA PRO A 66 -0.46 -0.61 -16.20
C PRO A 66 -0.85 0.10 -14.90
N ASN A 67 0.01 1.00 -14.46
CA ASN A 67 -0.25 1.81 -13.29
C ASN A 67 -1.05 3.05 -13.70
N TRP A 68 -2.07 3.39 -12.92
CA TRP A 68 -2.82 4.63 -13.13
C TRP A 68 -2.12 5.84 -12.50
N TYR A 69 -1.04 5.60 -11.76
CA TYR A 69 -0.17 6.63 -11.21
C TYR A 69 1.00 6.87 -12.15
N ASP A 70 1.41 8.13 -12.26
CA ASP A 70 2.41 8.61 -13.21
C ASP A 70 3.75 7.88 -13.04
N GLU A 71 4.04 6.95 -13.96
CA GLU A 71 5.30 6.18 -13.98
C GLU A 71 6.50 7.07 -14.32
N THR A 72 6.27 8.25 -14.90
CA THR A 72 7.33 9.21 -15.23
C THR A 72 7.99 9.83 -13.98
N LEU A 73 7.33 9.76 -12.81
CA LEU A 73 7.86 10.24 -11.53
C LEU A 73 9.11 9.50 -11.07
N TYR A 74 9.29 8.24 -11.46
CA TYR A 74 10.37 7.37 -10.95
C TYR A 74 11.40 6.96 -12.01
N GLY A 75 11.23 7.39 -13.26
CA GLY A 75 12.12 7.07 -14.38
C GLY A 75 12.32 5.56 -14.56
N ASP A 76 13.56 5.14 -14.86
CA ASP A 76 13.94 3.72 -15.06
C ASP A 76 14.18 2.93 -13.75
N PHE A 77 13.73 3.45 -12.60
CA PHE A 77 14.04 2.84 -11.31
C PHE A 77 13.32 1.48 -11.13
N ASN A 78 14.09 0.39 -11.10
CA ASN A 78 13.56 -0.96 -10.93
C ASN A 78 13.35 -1.32 -9.45
N PHE A 79 12.18 -0.96 -8.90
CA PHE A 79 11.80 -1.21 -7.51
C PHE A 79 11.91 -2.69 -7.09
N LYS A 80 11.62 -3.63 -8.00
CA LYS A 80 11.67 -5.07 -7.70
C LYS A 80 13.10 -5.58 -7.49
N GLU A 81 14.05 -5.04 -8.23
CA GLU A 81 15.47 -5.42 -8.15
C GLU A 81 16.16 -4.82 -6.92
N GLN A 82 15.74 -3.61 -6.54
CA GLN A 82 16.23 -2.91 -5.35
C GLN A 82 15.54 -3.38 -4.05
N ALA A 83 14.41 -4.08 -4.14
CA ALA A 83 13.69 -4.58 -2.98
C ALA A 83 14.37 -5.80 -2.36
N THR A 84 14.56 -5.76 -1.04
CA THR A 84 14.92 -6.95 -0.26
C THR A 84 13.77 -7.96 -0.22
N LYS A 85 14.08 -9.23 0.06
CA LYS A 85 13.06 -10.29 0.23
C LYS A 85 11.99 -9.93 1.26
N VAL A 86 12.39 -9.22 2.32
CA VAL A 86 11.47 -8.74 3.38
C VAL A 86 10.54 -7.66 2.84
N GLN A 87 11.07 -6.68 2.10
CA GLN A 87 10.26 -5.63 1.49
C GLN A 87 9.27 -6.16 0.45
N PHE A 88 9.69 -7.18 -0.32
CA PHE A 88 8.82 -7.89 -1.24
C PHE A 88 7.69 -8.60 -0.49
N ALA A 89 8.01 -9.37 0.55
CA ALA A 89 7.03 -10.10 1.35
C ALA A 89 6.02 -9.15 2.04
N LEU A 90 6.51 -8.06 2.63
CA LEU A 90 5.67 -7.03 3.27
C LEU A 90 4.76 -6.35 2.24
N SER A 91 5.30 -5.98 1.09
CA SER A 91 4.53 -5.37 0.00
C SER A 91 3.43 -6.28 -0.53
N TYR A 92 3.76 -7.56 -0.73
CA TYR A 92 2.78 -8.55 -1.17
C TYR A 92 1.69 -8.78 -0.12
N ALA A 93 2.08 -8.94 1.15
CA ALA A 93 1.14 -9.14 2.26
C ALA A 93 0.19 -7.93 2.41
N TYR A 94 0.73 -6.71 2.35
CA TYR A 94 -0.06 -5.49 2.45
C TYR A 94 -1.07 -5.36 1.30
N LEU A 95 -0.64 -5.63 0.07
CA LEU A 95 -1.56 -5.64 -1.09
C LEU A 95 -2.60 -6.74 -0.98
N PHE A 96 -2.23 -7.94 -0.55
CA PHE A 96 -3.17 -9.04 -0.35
C PHE A 96 -4.24 -8.65 0.67
N MET A 97 -3.84 -8.14 1.83
CA MET A 97 -4.75 -7.68 2.89
C MET A 97 -5.67 -6.56 2.42
N GLY A 98 -5.13 -5.55 1.72
CA GLY A 98 -5.93 -4.46 1.16
C GLY A 98 -6.97 -4.94 0.15
N ASN A 99 -6.60 -5.87 -0.75
CA ASN A 99 -7.56 -6.45 -1.70
C ASN A 99 -8.61 -7.33 -0.99
N SER A 100 -8.22 -8.14 0.01
CA SER A 100 -9.17 -8.93 0.80
C SER A 100 -10.16 -8.03 1.56
N MET A 101 -9.70 -6.89 2.10
CA MET A 101 -10.56 -5.90 2.74
C MET A 101 -11.59 -5.32 1.76
N LEU A 102 -11.17 -4.97 0.53
CA LEU A 102 -12.08 -4.45 -0.49
C LEU A 102 -13.11 -5.48 -0.94
N VAL A 103 -12.71 -6.74 -1.12
CA VAL A 103 -13.63 -7.83 -1.47
C VAL A 103 -14.65 -8.03 -0.36
N LEU A 104 -14.20 -8.05 0.89
CA LEU A 104 -15.08 -8.20 2.04
C LEU A 104 -16.04 -7.02 2.20
N LEU A 105 -15.58 -5.80 1.93
CA LEU A 105 -16.43 -4.60 1.88
C LEU A 105 -17.53 -4.74 0.82
N ALA A 106 -17.18 -5.21 -0.38
CA ALA A 106 -18.15 -5.46 -1.45
C ALA A 106 -19.20 -6.50 -1.05
N ILE A 107 -18.76 -7.63 -0.45
CA ILE A 107 -19.67 -8.68 0.04
C ILE A 107 -20.62 -8.13 1.11
N VAL A 108 -20.11 -7.38 2.10
CA VAL A 108 -20.93 -6.76 3.15
C VAL A 108 -21.93 -5.78 2.56
N THR A 109 -21.53 -5.01 1.55
CA THR A 109 -22.39 -4.03 0.88
C THR A 109 -23.51 -4.71 0.11
N ILE A 110 -23.19 -5.75 -0.68
CA ILE A 110 -24.19 -6.55 -1.41
C ILE A 110 -25.16 -7.21 -0.43
N TYR A 111 -24.66 -7.88 0.61
CA TYR A 111 -25.47 -8.55 1.63
C TYR A 111 -26.38 -7.59 2.42
N ARG A 112 -26.06 -6.29 2.44
CA ARG A 112 -26.89 -5.28 3.10
C ARG A 112 -27.97 -4.72 2.17
N LEU A 113 -27.69 -4.66 0.87
CA LEU A 113 -28.57 -4.07 -0.14
C LEU A 113 -29.58 -5.07 -0.72
N PHE A 114 -29.27 -6.36 -0.69
CA PHE A 114 -30.10 -7.46 -1.18
C PHE A 114 -30.37 -8.46 -0.06
#